data_AF-M5C5Y7-F1
#
_entry.id   AF-M5C5Y7-F1
#
_cell.length_a   1.000
_cell.length_b   1.000
_cell.length_c   1.000
_cell.angle_alpha   90.00
_cell.angle_beta   90.00
_cell.angle_gamma   90.00
#
_symmetry.space_group_name_H-M   'P 1'
#
loop_
_entity.id
_entity.type
_entity.pdbx_description
1 polymer ?
#
loop_
_entity_poly.entity_id
_entity_poly.type
_entity_poly.pdbx_seq_one_letter_code
_entity_poly.pdbx_strand_id
1 'polypeptide(L)'
;MKLFGFSSALALFGLASAFELKISDQDDYRQACSGMWVSYDSTSHGQVAMVIYEWRDARYLGIDTEPDNYLVPKTYVCTTDAVRAKLCPEAQLGKFILNLKGAPIEEISIWSASVGFGSSNSTGSSNSTTPANNNSTVGTSGFWDNPAGNPTPPSSEWDSPWRRRAALSPVARHVNNTVVPNGVLWYKEPILYQVDKKGYYCIAAIPVTTGATADTAVHASFTGQVLFHNVFHGKLAATDYPKINFYMVLAAVYIVLGGAWGFMCFRHRDDLLPLQYYISYLAGFLVIEMTATWGMFML
;
A
#
# COMPACT_ATOMS: atom_id res chain seq x y z
N MET A 1 -22.41 -47.23 -19.38
CA MET A 1 -22.60 -46.04 -18.51
C MET A 1 -21.95 -46.32 -17.16
N LYS A 2 -20.80 -45.73 -16.89
CA LYS A 2 -20.20 -45.66 -15.55
C LYS A 2 -19.96 -44.18 -15.26
N LEU A 3 -20.86 -43.58 -14.47
CA LEU A 3 -20.62 -42.29 -13.83
C LEU A 3 -19.52 -42.51 -12.79
N PHE A 4 -18.29 -42.13 -13.10
CA PHE A 4 -17.23 -42.02 -12.11
C PHE A 4 -16.82 -40.55 -12.00
N GLY A 5 -17.18 -39.96 -10.86
CA GLY A 5 -16.33 -39.02 -10.13
C GLY A 5 -16.00 -37.67 -10.76
N PHE A 6 -16.98 -36.76 -10.88
CA PHE A 6 -16.72 -35.32 -11.05
C PHE A 6 -16.76 -34.53 -9.73
N SER A 7 -16.82 -35.20 -8.57
CA SER A 7 -17.05 -34.53 -7.28
C SER A 7 -15.79 -34.03 -6.55
N SER A 8 -14.59 -34.19 -7.12
CA SER A 8 -13.33 -33.88 -6.41
C SER A 8 -12.62 -32.59 -6.86
N ALA A 9 -13.13 -31.86 -7.85
CA ALA A 9 -12.46 -30.67 -8.40
C ALA A 9 -12.85 -29.34 -7.74
N LEU A 10 -13.81 -29.33 -6.81
CA LEU A 10 -14.36 -28.09 -6.23
C LEU A 10 -13.73 -27.66 -4.89
N ALA A 11 -12.72 -28.38 -4.40
CA ALA A 11 -12.18 -28.22 -3.04
C ALA A 11 -10.89 -27.37 -2.93
N LEU A 12 -10.53 -26.59 -3.96
CA LEU A 12 -9.33 -25.73 -3.95
C LEU A 12 -9.61 -24.22 -3.89
N PHE A 13 -10.87 -23.79 -3.83
CA PHE A 13 -11.26 -22.37 -3.87
C PHE A 13 -11.11 -21.60 -2.53
N GLY A 14 -10.34 -22.11 -1.56
CA GLY A 14 -10.55 -21.78 -0.15
C GLY A 14 -9.50 -20.95 0.59
N LEU A 15 -8.45 -20.42 -0.04
CA LEU A 15 -7.41 -19.67 0.69
C LEU A 15 -6.98 -18.41 -0.06
N ALA A 16 -7.81 -17.37 -0.06
CA ALA A 16 -7.36 -16.02 -0.39
C ALA A 16 -6.56 -15.48 0.81
N SER A 17 -5.22 -15.46 0.73
CA SER A 17 -4.34 -14.74 1.66
C SER A 17 -4.32 -13.25 1.32
N ALA A 18 -4.23 -12.37 2.31
CA ALA A 18 -4.12 -10.94 2.03
C ALA A 18 -2.89 -10.69 1.15
N PHE A 19 -3.00 -9.79 0.18
CA PHE A 19 -1.86 -9.47 -0.67
C PHE A 19 -0.91 -8.56 0.10
N GLU A 20 0.26 -9.09 0.43
CA GLU A 20 1.34 -8.38 1.10
C GLU A 20 2.47 -8.17 0.10
N LEU A 21 2.86 -6.91 -0.10
CA LEU A 21 4.02 -6.58 -0.91
C LEU A 21 5.17 -6.20 0.01
N LYS A 22 6.32 -6.82 -0.22
CA LYS A 22 7.57 -6.39 0.41
C LYS A 22 8.12 -5.21 -0.39
N ILE A 23 8.66 -4.22 0.32
CA ILE A 23 9.36 -3.08 -0.26
C ILE A 23 10.74 -2.98 0.41
N SER A 24 11.78 -2.88 -0.39
CA SER A 24 13.17 -2.85 0.06
C SER A 24 13.96 -1.76 -0.67
N ASP A 25 15.05 -1.29 -0.07
CA ASP A 25 16.01 -0.41 -0.73
C ASP A 25 16.74 -1.08 -1.92
N GLN A 26 16.70 -2.41 -2.02
CA GLN A 26 17.29 -3.17 -3.12
C GLN A 26 16.39 -3.30 -4.35
N ASP A 27 15.11 -2.96 -4.23
CA ASP A 27 14.17 -3.09 -5.35
C ASP A 27 14.38 -1.96 -6.37
N ASP A 28 14.38 -2.28 -7.67
CA ASP A 28 14.62 -1.29 -8.74
C ASP A 28 13.65 -0.11 -8.71
N TYR A 29 12.37 -0.37 -8.42
CA TYR A 29 11.32 0.63 -8.46
C TYR A 29 11.08 1.32 -7.11
N ARG A 30 11.53 0.72 -5.99
CA ARG A 30 11.35 1.22 -4.61
C ARG A 30 9.94 1.76 -4.34
N GLN A 31 8.95 1.14 -4.99
CA GLN A 31 7.57 1.59 -5.06
C GLN A 31 6.64 0.39 -5.05
N ALA A 32 5.56 0.49 -4.28
CA ALA A 32 4.50 -0.49 -4.22
C ALA A 32 3.15 0.21 -4.47
N CYS A 33 2.40 -0.25 -5.48
CA CYS A 33 1.11 0.32 -5.85
C CYS A 33 -0.09 -0.55 -5.46
N SER A 34 0.05 -1.29 -4.36
CA SER A 34 -1.04 -2.07 -3.79
C SER A 34 -0.86 -2.12 -2.28
N GLY A 35 -1.20 -1.00 -1.63
CA GLY A 35 -1.27 -0.92 -0.17
C GLY A 35 -1.70 0.45 0.36
N MET A 36 -2.20 0.43 1.59
CA MET A 36 -2.63 1.62 2.34
C MET A 36 -1.96 1.70 3.73
N TRP A 37 -1.31 0.61 4.13
CA TRP A 37 -0.66 0.43 5.41
C TRP A 37 0.81 0.11 5.14
N VAL A 38 1.71 0.80 5.83
CA VAL A 38 3.15 0.57 5.70
C VAL A 38 3.74 0.27 7.06
N SER A 39 4.42 -0.87 7.14
CA SER A 39 5.21 -1.26 8.30
C SER A 39 6.65 -1.54 7.88
N TYR A 40 7.59 -0.88 8.52
CA TYR A 40 9.02 -1.15 8.37
C TYR A 40 9.49 -2.15 9.43
N ASP A 41 10.48 -2.96 9.07
CA ASP A 41 11.15 -3.86 9.99
C ASP A 41 12.11 -3.10 10.91
N SER A 42 12.35 -3.69 12.09
CA SER A 42 13.24 -3.20 13.14
C SER A 42 14.72 -3.07 12.72
N THR A 43 15.14 -3.75 11.65
CA THR A 43 16.50 -3.68 11.09
C THR A 43 16.76 -2.43 10.24
N SER A 44 15.71 -1.68 9.91
CA SER A 44 15.81 -0.47 9.08
C SER A 44 16.56 0.64 9.83
N HIS A 45 17.43 1.37 9.13
CA HIS A 45 18.21 2.47 9.70
C HIS A 45 18.40 3.63 8.70
N GLY A 46 18.62 4.83 9.23
CA GLY A 46 18.80 6.04 8.44
C GLY A 46 17.50 6.77 8.14
N GLN A 47 17.50 7.60 7.09
CA GLN A 47 16.38 8.45 6.72
C GLN A 47 15.90 8.12 5.31
N VAL A 48 14.58 8.07 5.11
CA VAL A 48 13.94 7.72 3.85
C VAL A 48 12.91 8.79 3.49
N ALA A 49 12.99 9.29 2.26
CA ALA A 49 11.93 10.12 1.69
C ALA A 49 10.78 9.18 1.33
N MET A 50 9.61 9.40 1.91
CA MET A 50 8.41 8.60 1.65
C MET A 50 7.34 9.47 1.00
N VAL A 51 6.62 8.91 0.04
CA VAL A 51 5.43 9.52 -0.56
C VAL A 51 4.35 8.46 -0.75
N ILE A 52 3.12 8.85 -0.45
CA ILE A 52 1.91 8.11 -0.77
C ILE A 52 1.09 9.00 -1.69
N TYR A 53 0.73 8.49 -2.86
CA TYR A 53 0.05 9.29 -3.87
C TYR A 53 -0.92 8.46 -4.70
N GLU A 54 -1.92 9.11 -5.27
CA GLU A 54 -2.76 8.51 -6.30
C GLU A 54 -2.14 8.67 -7.69
N TRP A 55 -2.24 7.65 -8.54
CA TRP A 55 -1.53 7.57 -9.82
C TRP A 55 -1.85 8.69 -10.81
N ARG A 56 -3.06 9.26 -10.81
CA ARG A 56 -3.42 10.43 -11.63
C ARG A 56 -2.69 11.69 -11.16
N ASP A 57 -2.35 11.76 -9.88
CA ASP A 57 -1.59 12.85 -9.26
C ASP A 57 -0.06 12.66 -9.38
N ALA A 58 0.41 11.51 -9.88
CA ALA A 58 1.83 11.22 -10.09
C ALA A 58 2.54 12.27 -10.97
N ARG A 59 1.79 12.95 -11.85
CA ARG A 59 2.28 14.04 -12.70
C ARG A 59 2.81 15.26 -11.93
N TYR A 60 2.38 15.42 -10.68
CA TYR A 60 2.83 16.51 -9.81
C TYR A 60 4.08 16.13 -9.01
N LEU A 61 4.58 14.90 -9.14
CA LEU A 61 5.79 14.45 -8.47
C LEU A 61 7.03 14.78 -9.30
N GLY A 62 8.03 15.32 -8.63
CA GLY A 62 9.31 15.67 -9.21
C GLY A 62 9.29 16.91 -10.09
N ILE A 63 10.48 17.26 -10.56
CA ILE A 63 10.72 18.37 -11.47
C ILE A 63 11.50 17.90 -12.69
N ASP A 64 11.07 18.37 -13.85
CA ASP A 64 11.77 18.17 -15.11
C ASP A 64 12.95 19.15 -15.14
N THR A 65 14.19 18.63 -15.09
CA THR A 65 15.41 19.45 -15.17
C THR A 65 15.68 19.94 -16.59
N GLU A 66 15.27 19.16 -17.60
CA GLU A 66 15.23 19.55 -19.00
C GLU A 66 13.85 19.22 -19.61
N PRO A 67 12.96 20.19 -19.84
CA PRO A 67 11.60 19.93 -20.30
C PRO A 67 11.52 19.40 -21.73
N ASP A 68 12.53 19.67 -22.57
CA ASP A 68 12.55 19.29 -23.99
C ASP A 68 13.26 17.95 -24.24
N ASN A 69 13.95 17.40 -23.24
CA ASN A 69 14.78 16.21 -23.36
C ASN A 69 14.21 15.05 -22.54
N TYR A 70 13.34 14.25 -23.16
CA TYR A 70 12.72 13.08 -22.54
C TYR A 70 13.71 12.00 -22.06
N LEU A 71 14.98 12.08 -22.46
CA LEU A 71 16.03 11.17 -22.01
C LEU A 71 16.54 11.51 -20.59
N VAL A 72 16.28 12.72 -20.11
CA VAL A 72 16.71 13.15 -18.78
C VAL A 72 15.65 12.75 -17.75
N PRO A 73 16.02 11.94 -16.74
CA PRO A 73 15.08 11.51 -15.72
C PRO A 73 14.66 12.68 -14.82
N LYS A 74 13.40 12.67 -14.39
CA LYS A 74 12.90 13.66 -13.42
C LYS A 74 13.61 13.53 -12.09
N THR A 75 13.83 14.66 -11.42
CA THR A 75 14.33 14.67 -10.04
C THR A 75 13.14 14.62 -9.08
N TYR A 76 12.96 13.51 -8.36
CA TYR A 76 11.81 13.28 -7.48
C TYR A 76 12.03 13.65 -6.01
N VAL A 77 13.27 13.55 -5.51
CA VAL A 77 13.60 13.76 -4.09
C VAL A 77 14.42 15.02 -3.92
N CYS A 78 14.10 15.80 -2.89
CA CYS A 78 14.85 16.97 -2.51
C CYS A 78 16.11 16.57 -1.73
N THR A 79 17.20 16.35 -2.44
CA THR A 79 18.54 16.11 -1.87
C THR A 79 19.31 17.43 -1.71
N THR A 80 20.46 17.39 -1.05
CA THR A 80 21.35 18.56 -0.89
C THR A 80 21.77 19.14 -2.24
N ASP A 81 21.99 18.29 -3.25
CA ASP A 81 22.29 18.72 -4.62
C ASP A 81 21.08 19.38 -5.30
N ALA A 82 19.87 18.88 -5.06
CA ALA A 82 18.64 19.49 -5.56
C ALA A 82 18.39 20.89 -4.97
N VAL A 83 18.70 21.08 -3.67
CA VAL A 83 18.67 22.40 -3.01
C VAL A 83 19.72 23.33 -3.62
N ARG A 84 20.95 22.85 -3.86
CA ARG A 84 22.01 23.64 -4.52
C ARG A 84 21.62 24.05 -5.94
N ALA A 85 20.92 23.17 -6.66
CA ALA A 85 20.35 23.43 -7.98
C ALA A 85 19.07 24.30 -7.95
N LYS A 86 18.63 24.77 -6.77
CA LYS A 86 17.42 25.59 -6.57
C LYS A 86 16.13 24.93 -7.03
N LEU A 87 16.08 23.59 -7.02
CA LEU A 87 14.89 22.83 -7.40
C LEU A 87 13.87 22.74 -6.26
N CYS A 88 14.33 22.84 -5.00
CA CYS A 88 13.50 22.80 -3.81
C CYS A 88 14.10 23.68 -2.69
N PRO A 89 13.27 24.22 -1.77
CA PRO A 89 13.74 24.92 -0.59
C PRO A 89 14.37 23.94 0.41
N GLU A 90 15.31 24.43 1.22
CA GLU A 90 16.00 23.62 2.25
C GLU A 90 15.04 23.01 3.28
N ALA A 91 13.90 23.66 3.54
CA ALA A 91 12.84 23.14 4.42
C ALA A 91 12.21 21.82 3.93
N GLN A 92 12.36 21.49 2.64
CA GLN A 92 11.85 20.25 2.03
C GLN A 92 12.91 19.16 1.89
N LEU A 93 14.13 19.36 2.42
CA LEU A 93 15.20 18.38 2.35
C LEU A 93 14.75 17.01 2.88
N GLY A 94 15.05 15.95 2.12
CA GLY A 94 14.69 14.58 2.45
C GLY A 94 13.21 14.21 2.22
N LYS A 95 12.47 15.02 1.45
CA LYS A 95 11.08 14.76 1.03
C LYS A 95 10.97 14.70 -0.49
N PHE A 96 9.81 14.26 -0.98
CA PHE A 96 9.52 14.34 -2.41
C PHE A 96 9.22 15.79 -2.84
N ILE A 97 9.70 16.14 -4.02
CA ILE A 97 9.45 17.44 -4.66
C ILE A 97 8.05 17.39 -5.27
N LEU A 98 7.21 18.38 -4.91
CA LEU A 98 5.85 18.51 -5.42
C LEU A 98 5.76 19.74 -6.33
N ASN A 99 5.46 19.53 -7.61
CA ASN A 99 5.26 20.60 -8.60
C ASN A 99 3.76 20.77 -8.90
N LEU A 100 3.08 21.57 -8.08
CA LEU A 100 1.62 21.68 -8.12
C LEU A 100 1.05 22.48 -9.31
N LYS A 101 1.86 23.25 -10.07
CA LYS A 101 1.41 24.07 -11.23
C LYS A 101 0.05 24.79 -11.05
N GLY A 102 -0.28 25.26 -9.84
CA GLY A 102 -1.55 25.94 -9.54
C GLY A 102 -2.76 25.04 -9.23
N ALA A 103 -2.57 23.73 -9.07
CA ALA A 103 -3.61 22.83 -8.59
C ALA A 103 -3.94 23.10 -7.11
N PRO A 104 -5.22 23.11 -6.72
CA PRO A 104 -5.61 23.26 -5.32
C PRO A 104 -5.15 22.05 -4.50
N ILE A 105 -4.52 22.31 -3.35
CA ILE A 105 -3.96 21.30 -2.44
C ILE A 105 -5.04 20.34 -1.92
N GLU A 106 -6.30 20.78 -1.88
CA GLU A 106 -7.44 19.98 -1.41
C GLU A 106 -7.94 18.93 -2.42
N GLU A 107 -7.61 19.10 -3.70
CA GLU A 107 -8.03 18.14 -4.74
C GLU A 107 -7.03 17.00 -4.93
N ILE A 108 -5.76 17.25 -4.62
CA ILE A 108 -4.70 16.26 -4.76
C ILE A 108 -4.68 15.29 -3.58
N SER A 109 -4.33 14.05 -3.87
CA SER A 109 -4.16 12.99 -2.89
C SER A 109 -2.70 12.57 -2.84
N ILE A 110 -1.85 13.48 -2.34
CA ILE A 110 -0.42 13.27 -2.18
C ILE A 110 -0.03 13.60 -0.74
N TRP A 111 0.58 12.63 -0.08
CA TRP A 111 1.24 12.82 1.21
C TRP A 111 2.73 12.52 1.04
N SER A 112 3.60 13.38 1.56
CA SER A 112 5.04 13.12 1.62
C SER A 112 5.60 13.49 2.99
N ALA A 113 6.54 12.68 3.47
CA ALA A 113 7.28 12.97 4.68
C ALA A 113 8.68 12.38 4.59
N SER A 114 9.58 12.92 5.41
CA SER A 114 10.88 12.29 5.63
C SER A 114 10.79 11.39 6.84
N VAL A 115 11.01 10.09 6.69
CA VAL A 115 10.85 9.08 7.74
C VAL A 115 12.23 8.66 8.25
N GLY A 116 12.48 8.79 9.54
CA GLY A 116 13.74 8.41 10.19
C GLY A 116 13.60 7.13 10.99
N PHE A 117 14.58 6.24 10.89
CA PHE A 117 14.69 4.99 11.65
C PHE A 117 15.81 5.11 12.69
N GLY A 118 15.44 5.17 13.97
CA GLY A 118 16.37 5.31 15.09
C GLY A 118 15.72 5.80 16.38
N SER A 119 16.34 5.54 17.53
CA SER A 119 15.90 6.04 18.83
C SER A 119 16.18 7.55 18.93
N SER A 120 15.13 8.35 19.15
CA SER A 120 15.27 9.75 19.53
C SER A 120 15.95 9.84 20.90
N ASN A 121 17.24 10.16 20.89
CA ASN A 121 17.90 10.81 22.02
C ASN A 121 18.16 12.28 21.66
N SER A 122 17.13 12.98 21.16
CA SER A 122 17.18 14.42 20.91
C SER A 122 16.02 15.11 21.60
N THR A 123 16.31 15.58 22.80
CA THR A 123 15.66 16.72 23.44
C THR A 123 15.63 17.89 22.45
N GLY A 124 14.48 18.12 21.82
CA GLY A 124 14.18 19.32 21.03
C GLY A 124 12.75 19.72 21.37
N SER A 125 12.54 20.54 22.40
CA SER A 125 12.45 21.99 22.21
C SER A 125 11.49 22.35 21.08
N SER A 126 10.20 22.20 21.36
CA SER A 126 9.13 22.92 20.68
C SER A 126 9.28 24.42 20.95
N ASN A 127 10.15 25.10 20.20
CA ASN A 127 10.10 26.55 20.09
C ASN A 127 9.17 26.90 18.94
N SER A 128 7.86 26.83 19.19
CA SER A 128 6.88 27.59 18.42
C SER A 128 6.85 29.01 18.97
N THR A 129 7.65 29.89 18.40
CA THR A 129 7.51 31.34 18.55
C THR A 129 6.18 31.77 17.96
N THR A 130 5.18 31.95 18.83
CA THR A 130 4.02 32.80 18.60
C THR A 130 4.05 33.91 19.67
N PRO A 131 3.76 35.17 19.33
CA PRO A 131 3.88 36.29 20.26
C PRO A 131 2.81 36.18 21.34
N ALA A 132 3.27 36.14 22.59
CA ALA A 132 2.44 36.13 23.78
C ALA A 132 1.64 37.44 23.90
N ASN A 133 0.32 37.32 24.05
CA ASN A 133 -0.46 38.22 24.87
C ASN A 133 -1.63 37.48 25.51
N ASN A 134 -1.54 37.41 26.85
CA ASN A 134 -2.58 37.36 27.87
C ASN A 134 -3.25 36.01 28.21
N ASN A 135 -2.88 35.54 29.40
CA ASN A 135 -3.66 34.83 30.41
C ASN A 135 -4.29 33.49 30.06
N SER A 136 -3.56 32.41 30.36
CA SER A 136 -4.05 31.35 31.27
C SER A 136 -2.95 30.32 31.55
N THR A 137 -2.46 30.29 32.78
CA THR A 137 -1.74 29.15 33.36
C THR A 137 -2.66 27.94 33.40
N VAL A 138 -2.27 26.82 32.79
CA VAL A 138 -2.86 25.51 33.10
C VAL A 138 -1.72 24.54 33.42
N GLY A 139 -1.51 24.34 34.72
CA GLY A 139 -0.63 23.31 35.26
C GLY A 139 -1.22 21.92 35.05
N THR A 140 -0.34 20.97 34.74
CA THR A 140 -0.64 19.55 34.62
C THR A 140 -1.02 18.96 35.98
N SER A 141 -2.32 18.91 36.28
CA SER A 141 -2.85 18.28 37.50
C SER A 141 -4.14 17.47 37.27
N GLY A 142 -4.33 16.92 36.06
CA GLY A 142 -5.59 16.21 35.76
C GLY A 142 -5.49 15.05 34.77
N PHE A 143 -4.30 14.46 34.58
CA PHE A 143 -4.16 13.32 33.66
C PHE A 143 -4.22 11.95 34.37
N TRP A 144 -3.93 11.89 35.67
CA TRP A 144 -3.83 10.64 36.44
C TRP A 144 -4.95 10.42 37.47
N ASP A 145 -5.95 11.29 37.55
CA ASP A 145 -7.11 11.09 38.42
C ASP A 145 -8.15 10.21 37.72
N ASN A 146 -8.16 8.93 38.08
CA ASN A 146 -9.19 7.98 37.66
C ASN A 146 -10.38 7.99 38.65
N PRO A 147 -11.55 8.53 38.28
CA PRO A 147 -12.71 8.63 39.17
C PRO A 147 -13.36 7.27 39.52
N ALA A 148 -12.97 6.18 38.84
CA ALA A 148 -13.48 4.83 39.11
C ALA A 148 -12.67 4.04 40.16
N GLY A 149 -11.63 4.65 40.76
CA GLY A 149 -10.71 3.97 41.67
C GLY A 149 -9.71 3.06 40.96
N ASN A 150 -8.54 2.83 41.58
CA ASN A 150 -7.52 1.94 41.03
C ASN A 150 -8.00 0.47 41.13
N PRO A 151 -7.91 -0.34 40.07
CA PRO A 151 -8.37 -1.73 40.13
C PRO A 151 -7.59 -2.52 41.17
N THR A 152 -8.29 -3.31 41.99
CA THR A 152 -7.68 -4.22 42.95
C THR A 152 -7.06 -5.41 42.24
N PRO A 153 -5.88 -5.87 42.67
CA PRO A 153 -5.23 -7.04 42.08
C PRO A 153 -6.08 -8.32 42.26
N PRO A 154 -5.96 -9.29 41.34
CA PRO A 154 -6.67 -10.57 41.45
C PRO A 154 -6.25 -11.31 42.71
N SER A 155 -7.17 -12.10 43.27
CA SER A 155 -6.98 -12.77 44.56
C SER A 155 -5.95 -13.90 44.53
N SER A 156 -5.58 -14.41 43.34
CA SER A 156 -4.56 -15.44 43.20
C SER A 156 -3.67 -15.21 41.98
N GLU A 157 -2.42 -15.67 42.07
CA GLU A 157 -1.37 -15.47 41.06
C GLU A 157 -1.66 -16.15 39.70
N TRP A 158 -2.65 -17.05 39.65
CA TRP A 158 -2.96 -17.85 38.45
C TRP A 158 -4.35 -17.56 37.84
N ASP A 159 -5.07 -16.57 38.34
CA ASP A 159 -6.34 -16.16 37.74
C ASP A 159 -6.10 -15.23 36.55
N SER A 160 -6.46 -15.67 35.34
CA SER A 160 -6.57 -14.80 34.16
C SER A 160 -7.97 -14.89 33.52
N PRO A 161 -8.55 -13.79 33.02
CA PRO A 161 -9.92 -13.81 32.48
C PRO A 161 -10.05 -14.65 31.20
N TRP A 162 -11.08 -15.51 31.14
CA TRP A 162 -11.37 -16.45 30.03
C TRP A 162 -11.83 -15.80 28.71
N ARG A 163 -11.66 -14.48 28.55
CA ARG A 163 -11.95 -13.79 27.28
C ARG A 163 -10.87 -12.75 27.03
N ARG A 164 -9.83 -13.15 26.28
CA ARG A 164 -8.94 -12.21 25.60
C ARG A 164 -9.78 -11.39 24.62
N ARG A 165 -10.28 -10.23 25.06
CA ARG A 165 -10.43 -9.11 24.13
C ARG A 165 -9.00 -8.75 23.75
N ALA A 166 -8.58 -9.19 22.58
CA ALA A 166 -7.34 -8.74 21.97
C ALA A 166 -7.45 -7.22 21.78
N ALA A 167 -7.01 -6.45 22.77
CA ALA A 167 -6.54 -5.10 22.56
C ALA A 167 -5.12 -5.22 21.94
N LEU A 168 -5.07 -5.82 20.76
CA LEU A 168 -3.96 -5.72 19.83
C LEU A 168 -4.51 -4.96 18.64
N SER A 169 -4.49 -3.64 18.76
CA SER A 169 -4.12 -2.81 17.63
C SER A 169 -3.07 -1.84 18.16
N PRO A 170 -1.82 -1.87 17.67
CA PRO A 170 -1.04 -0.65 17.72
C PRO A 170 -1.89 0.38 16.99
N VAL A 171 -2.23 1.49 17.65
CA VAL A 171 -3.00 2.56 17.01
C VAL A 171 -2.12 3.06 15.88
N ALA A 172 -2.39 2.64 14.65
CA ALA A 172 -1.64 3.11 13.51
C ALA A 172 -1.76 4.63 13.47
N ARG A 173 -0.64 5.33 13.26
CA ARG A 173 -0.67 6.78 13.16
C ARG A 173 -1.51 7.13 11.94
N HIS A 174 -2.70 7.68 12.17
CA HIS A 174 -3.53 8.25 11.13
C HIS A 174 -2.81 9.45 10.54
N VAL A 175 -2.34 9.29 9.31
CA VAL A 175 -1.83 10.41 8.53
C VAL A 175 -3.02 11.07 7.87
N ASN A 176 -3.33 12.29 8.29
CA ASN A 176 -4.35 13.11 7.65
C ASN A 176 -3.78 13.62 6.31
N ASN A 177 -4.57 13.55 5.24
CA ASN A 177 -4.13 13.72 3.84
C ASN A 177 -3.49 15.07 3.48
N THR A 178 -3.53 16.05 4.37
CA THR A 178 -3.17 17.45 4.08
C THR A 178 -1.93 17.94 4.83
N VAL A 179 -1.33 17.15 5.72
CA VAL A 179 -0.21 17.61 6.54
C VAL A 179 1.07 16.86 6.17
N VAL A 180 1.90 17.51 5.37
CA VAL A 180 3.33 17.20 5.27
C VAL A 180 3.97 17.69 6.57
N PRO A 181 4.34 16.84 7.53
CA PRO A 181 4.92 17.30 8.78
C PRO A 181 6.24 18.00 8.49
N ASN A 182 6.46 19.16 9.12
CA ASN A 182 7.74 19.86 9.05
C ASN A 182 8.79 19.06 9.84
N GLY A 183 9.93 18.76 9.21
CA GLY A 183 10.99 17.95 9.81
C GLY A 183 10.90 16.45 9.53
N VAL A 184 11.61 15.66 10.35
CA VAL A 184 11.76 14.20 10.23
C VAL A 184 10.73 13.49 11.11
N LEU A 185 9.95 12.60 10.51
CA LEU A 185 8.99 11.72 11.16
C LEU A 185 9.71 10.44 11.64
N TRP A 186 9.97 10.34 12.94
CA TRP A 186 10.56 9.12 13.50
C TRP A 186 9.56 7.97 13.52
N TYR A 187 9.94 6.85 12.90
CA TYR A 187 9.12 5.65 12.81
C TYR A 187 9.07 4.92 14.16
N LYS A 188 7.86 4.67 14.66
CA LYS A 188 7.59 3.89 15.89
C LYS A 188 6.48 2.86 15.70
N GLU A 189 5.48 3.22 14.89
CA GLU A 189 4.26 2.45 14.63
C GLU A 189 3.98 2.45 13.13
N PRO A 190 3.19 1.50 12.62
CA PRO A 190 2.77 1.47 11.22
C PRO A 190 2.11 2.77 10.78
N ILE A 191 2.47 3.23 9.59
CA ILE A 191 1.92 4.45 8.99
C ILE A 191 0.64 4.05 8.24
N LEU A 192 -0.49 4.62 8.65
CA LEU A 192 -1.78 4.40 8.01
C LEU A 192 -2.19 5.65 7.22
N TYR A 193 -2.36 5.48 5.91
CA TYR A 193 -2.89 6.50 5.03
C TYR A 193 -4.40 6.36 4.89
N GLN A 194 -5.15 7.41 5.22
CA GLN A 194 -6.60 7.41 5.06
C GLN A 194 -6.96 7.72 3.61
N VAL A 195 -7.63 6.77 2.95
CA VAL A 195 -8.05 6.93 1.55
C VAL A 195 -9.43 7.57 1.50
N ASP A 196 -9.48 8.86 1.17
CA ASP A 196 -10.74 9.62 1.06
C ASP A 196 -11.40 9.46 -0.32
N LYS A 197 -10.60 9.23 -1.36
CA LYS A 197 -11.06 9.13 -2.75
C LYS A 197 -10.77 7.73 -3.29
N LYS A 198 -11.65 7.20 -4.14
CA LYS A 198 -11.38 5.95 -4.84
C LYS A 198 -10.34 6.21 -5.94
N GLY A 199 -9.26 5.44 -5.94
CA GLY A 199 -8.15 5.63 -6.88
C GLY A 199 -7.11 4.52 -6.78
N TYR A 200 -6.08 4.63 -7.60
CA TYR A 200 -4.94 3.71 -7.60
C TYR A 200 -3.79 4.33 -6.82
N TYR A 201 -3.61 3.88 -5.57
CA TYR A 201 -2.64 4.45 -4.64
C TYR A 201 -1.30 3.71 -4.68
N CYS A 202 -0.24 4.51 -4.74
CA CYS A 202 1.14 4.07 -4.75
C CYS A 202 1.92 4.66 -3.58
N ILE A 203 2.83 3.86 -3.06
CA ILE A 203 3.75 4.22 -1.99
C ILE A 203 5.14 4.09 -2.55
N ALA A 204 5.93 5.15 -2.50
CA ALA A 204 7.34 5.13 -2.88
C ALA A 204 8.21 5.57 -1.70
N ALA A 205 9.34 4.89 -1.54
CA ALA A 205 10.26 5.11 -0.44
C ALA A 205 11.69 5.11 -0.98
N ILE A 206 12.39 6.24 -0.90
CA ILE A 206 13.73 6.40 -1.46
C ILE A 206 14.69 6.73 -0.31
N PRO A 207 15.78 5.96 -0.13
CA PRO A 207 16.74 6.26 0.94
C PRO A 207 17.43 7.58 0.66
N VAL A 208 17.51 8.41 1.69
CA VAL A 208 18.20 9.70 1.65
C VAL A 208 19.54 9.51 2.29
N THR A 209 20.59 9.95 1.60
CA THR A 209 21.93 10.01 2.17
C THR A 209 22.06 11.28 3.01
N THR A 210 22.31 11.11 4.30
CA THR A 210 22.60 12.21 5.21
C THR A 210 24.10 12.20 5.50
N GLY A 211 24.82 13.21 5.00
CA GLY A 211 26.27 13.37 5.19
C GLY A 211 26.79 14.55 4.36
N ALA A 212 27.71 15.33 4.92
CA ALA A 212 28.28 16.49 4.24
C ALA A 212 29.42 16.12 3.27
N THR A 213 30.02 14.94 3.46
CA THR A 213 31.16 14.41 2.68
C THR A 213 30.96 12.92 2.37
N ALA A 214 31.56 12.43 1.27
CA ALA A 214 31.46 11.05 0.84
C ALA A 214 31.90 10.04 1.92
N ASP A 215 32.88 10.40 2.76
CA ASP A 215 33.41 9.55 3.82
C ASP A 215 32.52 9.49 5.08
N THR A 216 31.54 10.39 5.21
CA THR A 216 30.57 10.41 6.33
C THR A 216 29.14 10.12 5.87
N ALA A 217 28.96 9.75 4.61
CA ALA A 217 27.66 9.47 4.03
C ALA A 217 27.07 8.18 4.65
N VAL A 218 26.07 8.35 5.51
CA VAL A 218 25.29 7.22 6.00
C VAL A 218 24.22 6.90 4.95
N HIS A 219 24.34 5.74 4.30
CA HIS A 219 23.32 5.21 3.42
C HIS A 219 22.19 4.60 4.26
N ALA A 220 20.96 5.03 4.03
CA ALA A 220 19.80 4.42 4.66
C ALA A 220 19.49 3.08 3.99
N SER A 221 19.28 2.04 4.78
CA SER A 221 18.73 0.76 4.33
C SER A 221 17.44 0.49 5.07
N PHE A 222 16.43 0.03 4.34
CA PHE A 222 15.13 -0.22 4.89
C PHE A 222 14.50 -1.44 4.23
N THR A 223 13.79 -2.21 5.03
CA THR A 223 12.90 -3.26 4.55
C THR A 223 11.54 -3.06 5.20
N GLY A 224 10.49 -3.19 4.40
CA GLY A 224 9.14 -2.98 4.86
C GLY A 224 8.15 -3.89 4.16
N GLN A 225 6.96 -3.92 4.73
CA GLN A 225 5.80 -4.59 4.20
C GLN A 225 4.68 -3.57 4.03
N VAL A 226 4.03 -3.68 2.88
CA VAL A 226 2.94 -2.83 2.45
C VAL A 226 1.72 -3.71 2.35
N LEU A 227 0.72 -3.39 3.17
CA LEU A 227 -0.51 -4.16 3.31
C LEU A 227 -1.65 -3.42 2.62
N PHE A 228 -2.39 -4.15 1.79
CA PHE A 228 -3.59 -3.64 1.12
C PHE A 228 -4.84 -4.26 1.72
N HIS A 229 -5.81 -3.39 2.02
CA HIS A 229 -7.16 -3.82 2.34
C HIS A 229 -8.13 -3.07 1.43
N ASN A 230 -8.69 -3.78 0.46
CA ASN A 230 -9.74 -3.23 -0.38
C ASN A 230 -11.04 -3.11 0.44
N VAL A 231 -11.96 -2.25 -0.01
CA VAL A 231 -13.33 -2.20 0.51
C VAL A 231 -14.09 -3.50 0.22
N PHE A 232 -13.67 -4.23 -0.81
CA PHE A 232 -14.21 -5.55 -1.15
C PHE A 232 -13.47 -6.66 -0.41
N HIS A 233 -14.19 -7.75 -0.07
CA HIS A 233 -13.63 -8.90 0.64
C HIS A 233 -12.50 -9.64 -0.10
N GLY A 234 -12.40 -9.44 -1.42
CA GLY A 234 -11.33 -10.00 -2.26
C GLY A 234 -9.99 -9.32 -2.03
N LYS A 235 -8.92 -10.13 -2.04
CA LYS A 235 -7.55 -9.71 -1.69
C LYS A 235 -6.66 -9.38 -2.89
N LEU A 236 -7.27 -9.02 -4.02
CA LEU A 236 -6.56 -8.75 -5.26
C LEU A 236 -5.74 -7.45 -5.18
N ALA A 237 -4.61 -7.46 -5.89
CA ALA A 237 -3.87 -6.25 -6.19
C ALA A 237 -4.76 -5.26 -6.97
N ALA A 238 -4.62 -3.97 -6.69
CA ALA A 238 -5.46 -2.94 -7.29
C ALA A 238 -5.28 -2.86 -8.83
N THR A 239 -4.13 -3.31 -9.35
CA THR A 239 -3.82 -3.43 -10.80
C THR A 239 -4.72 -4.41 -11.54
N ASP A 240 -5.23 -5.42 -10.85
CA ASP A 240 -6.01 -6.49 -11.48
C ASP A 240 -7.50 -6.17 -11.51
N TYR A 241 -7.93 -5.12 -10.80
CA TYR A 241 -9.33 -4.73 -10.72
C TYR A 241 -9.99 -4.45 -12.10
N PRO A 242 -9.37 -3.67 -13.02
CA PRO A 242 -9.95 -3.47 -14.36
C PRO A 242 -10.05 -4.77 -15.17
N LYS A 243 -9.19 -5.75 -14.87
CA LYS A 243 -9.16 -7.03 -15.60
C LYS A 243 -10.34 -7.92 -15.24
N ILE A 244 -10.92 -7.79 -14.05
CA ILE A 244 -12.07 -8.60 -13.61
C ILE A 244 -13.24 -8.49 -14.59
N ASN A 245 -13.61 -7.26 -14.98
CA ASN A 245 -14.70 -7.03 -15.91
C ASN A 245 -14.40 -7.61 -17.30
N PHE A 246 -13.16 -7.46 -17.75
CA PHE A 246 -12.70 -8.04 -19.02
C PHE A 246 -12.81 -9.57 -19.00
N TYR A 247 -12.27 -10.23 -17.96
CA TYR A 247 -12.33 -11.68 -17.81
C TYR A 247 -13.74 -12.19 -17.58
N MET A 248 -14.63 -11.43 -16.93
CA MET A 248 -16.04 -11.79 -16.78
C MET A 248 -16.76 -11.84 -18.13
N VAL A 249 -16.58 -10.80 -18.97
CA VAL A 249 -17.19 -10.77 -20.31
C VAL A 249 -16.61 -11.88 -21.18
N LEU A 250 -15.30 -12.07 -21.13
CA LEU A 250 -14.61 -13.13 -21.87
C LEU A 250 -15.09 -14.52 -21.43
N ALA A 251 -15.17 -14.79 -20.13
CA ALA A 251 -15.69 -16.05 -19.59
C ALA A 251 -17.14 -16.30 -20.04
N ALA A 252 -18.00 -15.29 -20.02
CA ALA A 252 -19.37 -15.41 -20.52
C ALA A 252 -19.42 -15.78 -22.02
N VAL A 253 -18.58 -15.15 -22.85
CA VAL A 253 -18.47 -15.48 -24.28
C VAL A 253 -17.99 -16.92 -24.47
N TYR A 254 -16.96 -17.36 -23.73
CA TYR A 254 -16.46 -18.73 -23.79
C TYR A 254 -17.50 -19.76 -23.33
N ILE A 255 -18.32 -19.45 -22.31
CA ILE A 255 -19.43 -20.31 -21.88
C ILE A 255 -20.49 -20.43 -22.98
N VAL A 256 -20.88 -19.33 -23.63
CA VAL A 256 -21.88 -19.35 -24.71
C VAL A 256 -21.38 -20.12 -25.92
N LEU A 257 -20.14 -19.86 -26.36
CA LEU A 257 -19.53 -20.58 -27.48
C LEU A 257 -19.31 -22.06 -27.16
N GLY A 258 -18.82 -22.36 -25.95
CA GLY A 258 -18.63 -23.73 -25.48
C GLY A 258 -19.96 -24.49 -25.35
N GLY A 259 -21.02 -23.82 -24.88
CA GLY A 259 -22.36 -24.38 -24.81
C GLY A 259 -22.97 -24.65 -26.19
N ALA A 260 -22.84 -23.70 -27.12
CA ALA A 260 -23.29 -23.87 -28.51
C ALA A 260 -22.53 -25.00 -29.23
N TRP A 261 -21.20 -25.05 -29.05
CA TRP A 261 -20.35 -26.13 -29.57
C TRP A 261 -20.73 -27.48 -28.96
N GLY A 262 -20.86 -27.56 -27.64
CA GLY A 262 -21.28 -28.77 -26.93
C GLY A 262 -22.66 -29.26 -27.38
N PHE A 263 -23.60 -28.34 -27.61
CA PHE A 263 -24.92 -28.66 -28.17
C PHE A 263 -24.82 -29.23 -29.60
N MET A 264 -23.98 -28.65 -30.46
CA MET A 264 -23.75 -29.18 -31.82
C MET A 264 -23.11 -30.58 -31.79
N CYS A 265 -22.13 -30.81 -30.91
CA CYS A 265 -21.54 -32.13 -30.70
C CYS A 265 -22.56 -33.14 -30.16
N PHE A 266 -23.46 -32.72 -29.27
CA PHE A 266 -24.52 -33.60 -28.76
C PHE A 266 -25.53 -33.97 -29.86
N ARG A 267 -25.81 -33.06 -30.79
CA ARG A 267 -26.71 -33.31 -31.93
C ARG A 267 -26.09 -34.24 -32.98
N HIS A 268 -24.79 -34.12 -33.26
CA HIS A 268 -24.10 -34.86 -34.33
C HIS A 268 -23.13 -35.93 -33.81
N ARG A 269 -23.35 -36.42 -32.59
CA ARG A 269 -22.51 -37.40 -31.87
C ARG A 269 -22.17 -38.68 -32.65
N ASP A 270 -23.01 -39.05 -33.61
CA ASP A 270 -22.83 -40.27 -34.39
C ASP A 270 -21.85 -40.09 -35.57
N ASP A 271 -21.53 -38.84 -35.97
CA ASP A 271 -20.68 -38.49 -37.12
C ASP A 271 -19.35 -37.80 -36.73
N LEU A 272 -18.97 -37.82 -35.44
CA LEU A 272 -17.75 -37.14 -34.98
C LEU A 272 -16.47 -37.91 -35.36
N LEU A 273 -15.60 -37.27 -36.14
CA LEU A 273 -14.24 -37.77 -36.37
C LEU A 273 -13.42 -37.75 -35.07
N PRO A 274 -12.44 -38.66 -34.90
CA PRO A 274 -11.56 -38.69 -33.73
C PRO A 274 -10.89 -37.33 -33.42
N LEU A 275 -10.58 -36.54 -34.45
CA LEU A 275 -10.03 -35.19 -34.31
C LEU A 275 -10.96 -34.23 -33.55
N GLN A 276 -12.27 -34.31 -33.78
CA GLN A 276 -13.25 -33.41 -33.18
C GLN A 276 -13.41 -33.67 -31.67
N TYR A 277 -13.15 -34.91 -31.22
CA TYR A 277 -13.08 -35.24 -29.80
C TYR A 277 -11.91 -34.55 -29.09
N TYR A 278 -10.72 -34.52 -29.71
CA TYR A 278 -9.56 -33.81 -29.16
C TYR A 278 -9.79 -32.30 -29.07
N ILE A 279 -10.38 -31.70 -30.11
CA ILE A 279 -10.72 -30.27 -30.13
C ILE A 279 -11.76 -29.95 -29.04
N SER A 280 -12.76 -30.80 -28.87
CA SER A 280 -13.81 -30.60 -27.86
C SER A 280 -13.27 -30.72 -26.43
N TYR A 281 -12.33 -31.64 -26.18
CA TYR A 281 -11.65 -31.74 -24.88
C TYR A 281 -10.84 -30.47 -24.57
N LEU A 282 -10.07 -29.97 -25.55
CA LEU A 282 -9.28 -28.75 -25.40
C LEU A 282 -10.17 -27.51 -25.18
N ALA A 283 -11.27 -27.40 -25.91
CA ALA A 283 -12.25 -26.34 -25.73
C ALA A 283 -12.89 -26.40 -24.33
N GLY A 284 -13.25 -27.59 -23.84
CA GLY A 284 -13.78 -27.78 -22.49
C GLY A 284 -12.78 -27.39 -21.40
N PHE A 285 -11.52 -27.79 -21.55
CA PHE A 285 -10.43 -27.40 -20.64
C PHE A 285 -10.28 -25.88 -20.57
N LEU A 286 -10.30 -25.20 -21.72
CA LEU A 286 -10.18 -23.74 -21.80
C LEU A 286 -11.35 -23.03 -21.10
N VAL A 287 -12.59 -23.51 -21.26
CA VAL A 287 -13.76 -22.93 -20.56
C VAL A 287 -13.63 -23.11 -19.04
N ILE A 288 -13.14 -24.27 -18.58
CA ILE A 288 -12.92 -24.53 -17.15
C ILE A 288 -11.82 -23.62 -16.58
N GLU A 289 -10.72 -23.44 -17.30
CA GLU A 289 -9.63 -22.54 -16.87
C GLU A 289 -10.10 -21.09 -16.75
N MET A 290 -10.86 -20.58 -17.74
CA MET A 290 -11.37 -19.21 -17.74
C MET A 290 -12.39 -18.97 -16.63
N THR A 291 -13.25 -19.96 -16.34
CA THR A 291 -14.23 -19.87 -15.25
C THR A 291 -13.59 -19.98 -13.87
N ALA A 292 -12.59 -20.85 -13.70
CA ALA A 292 -11.82 -20.94 -12.47
C ALA A 292 -11.04 -19.64 -12.19
N THR A 293 -10.45 -19.04 -13.23
CA THR A 293 -9.75 -17.75 -13.13
C THR A 293 -10.69 -16.63 -12.68
N TRP A 294 -11.89 -16.56 -13.25
CA TRP A 294 -12.90 -15.60 -12.82
C TRP A 294 -13.37 -15.84 -11.38
N GLY A 295 -13.60 -17.09 -10.99
CA GLY A 295 -13.98 -17.45 -9.62
C GLY A 295 -12.93 -17.06 -8.58
N MET A 296 -11.65 -17.20 -8.91
CA MET A 296 -10.54 -16.75 -8.06
C MET A 296 -10.52 -15.24 -7.86
N PHE A 297 -10.95 -14.45 -8.85
CA PHE A 297 -11.02 -13.00 -8.72
C PHE A 297 -12.21 -12.49 -7.89
N MET A 298 -13.24 -13.33 -7.66
CA MET A 298 -14.44 -12.95 -6.90
C MET A 298 -14.35 -13.28 -5.39
N LEU A 299 -13.52 -14.27 -5.02
CA LEU A 299 -13.29 -14.74 -3.65
C LEU A 299 -12.12 -13.99 -2.98
#